data_AF-Q0RZQ3-F1
#
_entry.id   AF-Q0RZQ3-F1
#
_cell.length_a   1.000
_cell.length_b   1.000
_cell.length_c   1.000
_cell.angle_alpha   90.00
_cell.angle_beta   90.00
_cell.angle_gamma   90.00
#
_symmetry.space_group_name_H-M   'P 1'
#
loop_
_entity.id
_entity.type
_entity.pdbx_description
1 polymer ?
#
loop_
_entity_poly.entity_id
_entity_poly.type
_entity_poly.pdbx_seq_one_letter_code
_entity_poly.pdbx_strand_id
1 'polypeptide(L)'
;MDPEAAEVAHYDLSKFRSLFLAGERLDPETYRWAQAKLGVPVVDHWWQTETGWPIAASLRGLEPMPIRPVRRRCRCPGTTCGFWTRTAPRWGPVRKARSA
;
A
#
# COMPACT_ATOMS: atom_id res chain seq x y z
N MET A 1 12.82 17.10 -11.72
CA MET A 1 11.75 16.09 -11.51
C MET A 1 11.23 15.72 -12.89
N ASP A 2 11.06 14.43 -13.19
CA ASP A 2 10.64 13.91 -14.51
C ASP A 2 9.16 13.50 -14.47
N PRO A 3 8.22 14.43 -14.72
CA PRO A 3 6.77 14.14 -14.66
C PRO A 3 6.31 13.24 -15.80
N GLU A 4 7.06 13.16 -16.90
CA GLU A 4 6.66 12.32 -18.04
C GLU A 4 7.24 10.92 -17.98
N ALA A 5 8.11 10.63 -17.00
CA ALA A 5 8.87 9.40 -16.92
C ALA A 5 9.65 9.13 -18.22
N ALA A 6 10.20 10.18 -18.85
CA ALA A 6 10.96 10.09 -20.09
C ALA A 6 12.15 9.11 -19.97
N GLU A 7 12.76 9.07 -18.79
CA GLU A 7 13.88 8.16 -18.51
C GLU A 7 13.50 6.68 -18.60
N VAL A 8 12.24 6.34 -18.31
CA VAL A 8 11.77 4.93 -18.34
C VAL A 8 11.90 4.33 -19.75
N ALA A 9 11.76 5.14 -20.80
CA ALA A 9 11.86 4.69 -22.19
C ALA A 9 13.28 4.25 -22.58
N HIS A 10 14.31 4.64 -21.81
CA HIS A 10 15.70 4.30 -22.08
C HIS A 10 16.13 2.94 -21.48
N TYR A 11 15.27 2.28 -20.70
CA TYR A 11 15.61 1.04 -19.99
C TYR A 11 14.64 -0.11 -20.33
N ASP A 12 15.16 -1.32 -20.47
CA ASP A 12 14.34 -2.53 -20.56
C ASP A 12 13.79 -2.91 -19.19
N LEU A 13 12.49 -2.69 -18.99
CA LEU A 13 11.74 -3.05 -17.78
C LEU A 13 10.97 -4.37 -17.89
N SER A 14 11.26 -5.23 -18.88
CA SER A 14 10.57 -6.51 -19.09
C SER A 14 10.55 -7.42 -17.86
N LYS A 15 11.55 -7.28 -16.97
CA LYS A 15 11.67 -8.04 -15.71
C LYS A 15 11.12 -7.31 -14.48
N PHE A 16 10.73 -6.04 -14.62
CA PHE A 16 10.16 -5.26 -13.53
C PHE A 16 8.71 -5.70 -13.30
N ARG A 17 8.39 -6.17 -12.09
CA ARG A 17 7.10 -6.82 -11.81
C ARG A 17 6.21 -6.07 -10.84
N SER A 18 6.78 -5.27 -9.95
CA SER A 18 6.03 -4.54 -8.92
C SER A 18 6.90 -3.43 -8.34
N LEU A 19 6.29 -2.27 -8.09
CA LEU A 19 6.89 -1.18 -7.34
C LEU A 19 6.42 -1.26 -5.89
N PHE A 20 7.32 -1.19 -4.92
CA PHE A 20 6.97 -1.16 -3.49
C PHE A 20 7.27 0.22 -2.88
N LEU A 21 6.28 0.80 -2.20
CA LEU A 21 6.39 2.12 -1.56
C LEU A 21 6.10 1.98 -0.06
N ALA A 22 6.90 2.67 0.77
CA ALA A 22 6.77 2.68 2.22
C ALA A 22 7.31 3.98 2.83
N GLY A 23 7.13 4.11 4.15
CA GLY A 23 7.53 5.27 4.94
C GLY A 23 6.35 6.21 5.12
N GLU A 24 6.06 6.98 4.08
CA GLU A 24 5.00 7.98 4.09
C GLU A 24 3.70 7.49 3.45
N ARG A 25 2.62 8.26 3.66
CA ARG A 25 1.36 8.00 2.98
C ARG A 25 1.53 8.19 1.48
N LEU A 26 1.29 7.13 0.71
CA LEU A 26 1.16 7.26 -0.75
C LEU A 26 -0.08 8.08 -1.10
N ASP A 27 0.14 9.21 -1.75
CA ASP A 27 -0.95 10.01 -2.29
C ASP A 27 -1.56 9.33 -3.54
N PRO A 28 -2.86 9.55 -3.81
CA PRO A 28 -3.54 8.91 -4.95
C PRO A 28 -3.00 9.33 -6.32
N GLU A 29 -2.40 10.51 -6.45
CA GLU A 29 -1.92 11.05 -7.71
C GLU A 29 -0.63 10.35 -8.13
N THR A 30 0.34 10.25 -7.22
CA THR A 30 1.57 9.47 -7.38
C THR A 30 1.25 8.01 -7.68
N TYR A 31 0.25 7.41 -7.01
CA TYR A 31 -0.18 6.05 -7.32
C TYR A 31 -0.65 5.91 -8.78
N ARG A 32 -1.54 6.80 -9.24
CA ARG A 32 -2.09 6.74 -10.60
C ARG A 32 -1.01 7.00 -11.64
N TRP A 33 -0.14 7.97 -11.38
CA TRP A 33 0.99 8.30 -12.23
C TRP A 33 1.93 7.09 -12.39
N ALA A 34 2.38 6.50 -11.28
CA ALA A 34 3.30 5.37 -11.30
C ALA A 34 2.67 4.14 -11.97
N GLN A 35 1.38 3.88 -11.70
CA GLN A 35 0.65 2.80 -12.35
C GLN A 35 0.54 3.02 -13.87
N ALA A 36 0.27 4.24 -14.32
CA ALA A 36 0.13 4.58 -15.73
C ALA A 36 1.47 4.51 -16.48
N LYS A 37 2.56 5.00 -15.87
CA LYS A 37 3.89 5.07 -16.52
C LYS A 37 4.63 3.73 -16.50
N LEU A 38 4.52 2.96 -15.43
CA LEU A 38 5.28 1.71 -15.28
C LEU A 38 4.49 0.47 -15.71
N GLY A 39 3.15 0.53 -15.79
CA GLY A 39 2.30 -0.60 -16.20
C GLY A 39 2.32 -1.79 -15.23
N VAL A 40 2.97 -1.67 -14.07
CA VAL A 40 3.07 -2.72 -13.05
C VAL A 40 2.26 -2.37 -11.79
N PRO A 41 1.90 -3.39 -11.00
CA PRO A 41 1.38 -3.21 -9.65
C PRO A 41 2.21 -2.24 -8.79
N VAL A 42 1.56 -1.22 -8.23
CA VAL A 42 2.15 -0.33 -7.21
C VAL A 42 1.66 -0.76 -5.83
N VAL A 43 2.58 -1.26 -5.01
CA VAL A 43 2.32 -1.88 -3.71
C VAL A 43 2.75 -0.94 -2.59
N ASP A 44 1.78 -0.27 -2.02
CA ASP A 44 1.99 0.56 -0.85
C ASP A 44 1.90 -0.29 0.42
N HIS A 45 2.94 -0.24 1.24
CA HIS A 45 3.10 -1.01 2.48
C HIS A 45 3.58 -0.12 3.63
N TRP A 46 3.22 -0.48 4.86
CA TRP A 46 3.56 0.29 6.06
C TRP A 46 4.27 -0.55 7.11
N TRP A 47 5.35 0.00 7.65
CA TRP A 47 6.17 -0.51 8.74
C TRP A 47 7.05 0.59 9.32
N GLN A 48 7.73 0.29 10.42
CA GLN A 48 8.74 1.14 11.06
C GLN A 48 9.95 0.32 11.48
N THR A 49 11.06 0.98 11.80
CA THR A 49 12.33 0.35 12.19
C THR A 49 12.15 -0.65 13.33
N GLU A 50 11.34 -0.31 14.34
CA GLU A 50 11.05 -1.16 15.50
C GLU A 50 10.36 -2.47 15.12
N THR A 51 9.62 -2.47 14.03
CA THR A 51 8.87 -3.65 13.57
C THR A 51 9.70 -4.51 12.63
N GLY A 52 10.73 -3.96 11.99
CA GLY A 52 11.68 -4.68 11.14
C GLY A 52 11.14 -5.17 9.79
N TRP A 53 9.81 -5.14 9.55
CA TRP A 53 9.19 -5.62 8.32
C TRP A 53 7.74 -5.11 8.15
N PRO A 54 7.15 -5.20 6.94
CA PRO A 54 5.79 -4.75 6.63
C PRO A 54 4.75 -5.26 7.63
N ILE A 55 4.05 -4.36 8.32
CA ILE A 55 2.92 -4.70 9.21
C ILE A 55 1.61 -4.76 8.43
N ALA A 56 1.45 -3.84 7.47
CA ALA A 56 0.28 -3.75 6.63
C ALA A 56 0.72 -3.62 5.18
N ALA A 57 0.26 -4.52 4.29
CA ALA A 57 0.63 -4.52 2.87
C ALA A 57 -0.48 -5.12 1.99
N SER A 58 -0.46 -4.79 0.70
CA SER A 58 -1.21 -5.57 -0.31
C SER A 58 -0.34 -6.75 -0.72
N LEU A 59 -0.67 -7.94 -0.23
CA LEU A 59 0.17 -9.13 -0.39
C LEU A 59 0.15 -9.58 -1.86
N ARG A 60 1.34 -9.64 -2.47
CA ARG A 60 1.52 -10.05 -3.88
C ARG A 60 1.93 -11.51 -4.06
N GLY A 61 2.57 -12.09 -3.04
CA GLY A 61 3.04 -13.49 -3.05
C GLY A 61 2.02 -14.51 -2.53
N LEU A 62 0.89 -14.04 -1.99
CA LEU A 62 -0.28 -14.87 -1.68
C LEU A 62 -1.33 -14.68 -2.79
N GLU A 63 -2.61 -14.93 -2.48
CA GLU A 63 -3.70 -14.54 -3.37
C GLU A 63 -3.59 -13.04 -3.76
N PRO A 64 -3.52 -12.72 -5.06
CA PRO A 64 -3.45 -11.35 -5.56
C PRO A 64 -4.62 -10.51 -5.05
N MET A 65 -4.38 -9.70 -4.02
CA MET A 65 -5.41 -8.78 -3.52
C MET A 65 -5.63 -7.64 -4.51
N PRO A 66 -6.87 -7.13 -4.64
CA PRO A 66 -7.14 -5.95 -5.46
C PRO A 66 -6.36 -4.75 -4.89
N ILE A 67 -5.45 -4.24 -5.69
CA ILE A 67 -4.64 -3.07 -5.37
C ILE A 67 -5.50 -1.84 -5.60
N ARG A 68 -5.73 -1.07 -4.54
CA ARG A 68 -6.57 0.11 -4.59
C ARG A 68 -5.90 1.23 -3.81
N PRO A 69 -5.78 2.44 -4.38
CA PRO A 69 -5.20 3.56 -3.66
C PRO A 69 -6.03 3.83 -2.40
N VAL A 70 -5.35 4.12 -1.29
CA VAL A 70 -5.95 4.55 0.00
C VAL A 70 -6.78 3.46 0.72
N ARG A 71 -6.81 2.22 0.25
CA ARG A 71 -7.51 1.14 0.98
C ARG A 71 -6.67 0.66 2.16
N ARG A 72 -7.34 0.37 3.29
CA ARG A 72 -6.71 -0.32 4.43
C ARG A 72 -6.11 -1.63 3.92
N ARG A 73 -4.77 -1.69 3.96
CA ARG A 73 -3.98 -2.84 3.58
C ARG A 73 -4.33 -4.01 4.49
N CYS A 74 -4.15 -5.23 3.99
CA CYS A 74 -4.26 -6.39 4.86
C CYS A 74 -3.08 -6.43 5.84
N ARG A 75 -3.36 -6.99 7.00
CA ARG A 75 -2.34 -7.33 8.00
C ARG A 75 -1.38 -8.36 7.40
N CYS A 76 -0.09 -8.11 7.52
CA CYS A 76 0.90 -9.13 7.17
C CYS A 76 0.80 -10.30 8.16
N PRO A 77 0.99 -11.55 7.70
CA PRO A 77 1.09 -12.72 8.58
C PRO A 77 2.04 -12.43 9.74
N GLY A 78 1.90 -13.03 10.92
CA GLY A 78 2.86 -12.84 12.03
C GLY A 78 2.81 -11.50 12.77
N THR A 79 2.03 -10.51 12.33
CA THR A 79 1.83 -9.24 13.07
C THR A 79 0.43 -9.15 13.65
N THR A 80 0.27 -8.58 14.86
CA THR A 80 -1.04 -8.23 15.44
C THR A 80 -1.12 -6.72 15.71
N CYS A 81 -2.23 -6.08 15.34
CA CYS A 81 -2.50 -4.66 15.54
C CYS A 81 -3.98 -4.47 15.81
N GLY A 82 -4.28 -3.55 16.69
CA GLY A 82 -5.62 -3.10 17.01
C GLY A 82 -5.66 -1.58 16.99
N PHE A 83 -6.87 -1.04 16.95
CA PHE A 83 -7.11 0.36 17.27
C PHE A 83 -7.45 0.43 18.75
N TRP A 84 -6.65 1.20 19.48
CA TRP A 84 -6.79 1.41 20.92
C TRP A 84 -7.21 2.86 21.13
N THR A 85 -8.14 3.07 22.07
CA THR A 85 -8.47 4.42 22.54
C THR A 85 -7.91 4.58 23.94
N ARG A 86 -7.67 5.81 24.38
CA ARG A 86 -7.11 6.10 25.71
C ARG A 86 -7.92 5.46 26.86
N THR A 87 -9.22 5.22 26.65
CA THR A 87 -10.16 4.75 27.68
C THR A 87 -10.67 3.33 27.46
N ALA A 88 -10.39 2.68 26.33
CA ALA A 88 -10.89 1.33 26.07
C ALA A 88 -9.97 0.50 25.17
N PRO A 89 -9.80 -0.80 25.48
CA PRO A 89 -8.81 -1.67 24.86
C PRO A 89 -9.17 -2.22 23.47
N ARG A 90 -10.36 -1.97 22.90
CA ARG A 90 -10.66 -2.48 21.56
C ARG A 90 -11.78 -1.72 20.87
N TRP A 91 -11.48 -1.15 19.71
CA TRP A 91 -12.53 -0.71 18.78
C TRP A 91 -13.04 -1.92 17.98
N GLY A 92 -14.34 -2.19 18.05
CA GLY A 92 -15.01 -3.21 17.22
C GLY A 92 -15.04 -2.82 15.73
N PRO A 93 -15.49 -3.70 14.81
CA PRO A 93 -15.55 -3.38 13.39
C PRO A 93 -16.40 -2.13 13.15
N VAL A 94 -15.86 -1.18 12.39
CA VAL A 94 -16.59 0.01 11.93
C VAL A 94 -17.77 -0.46 11.09
N ARG A 95 -18.98 -0.50 11.66
CA ARG A 95 -20.21 -0.54 10.86
C ARG A 95 -20.22 0.77 10.07
N LYS A 96 -20.20 0.68 8.74
CA LYS A 96 -20.55 1.83 7.90
C LYS A 96 -21.90 2.34 8.40
N ALA A 97 -21.95 3.57 8.89
CA ALA A 97 -23.21 4.27 9.03
C ALA A 97 -23.81 4.28 7.62
N ARG A 98 -24.95 3.59 7.44
CA ARG A 98 -25.80 3.84 6.28
C ARG A 98 -26.39 5.22 6.52
N SER A 99 -26.03 6.19 5.70
CA SER A 99 -26.74 7.46 5.66
C SER A 99 -28.18 7.17 5.21
N ALA A 100 -29.14 7.66 5.99
CA ALA A 100 -30.53 7.84 5.58
C ALA A 100 -30.64 8.90 4.49
#